data_AF-A0A2G8SND6-F1
#
_entry.id   AF-A0A2G8SND6-F1
#
_cell.length_a   1.000
_cell.length_b   1.000
_cell.length_c   1.000
_cell.angle_alpha   90.00
_cell.angle_beta   90.00
_cell.angle_gamma   90.00
#
_symmetry.space_group_name_H-M   'P 1'
#
loop_
_entity.id
_entity.type
_entity.pdbx_description
1 polymer ?
#
loop_
_entity_poly.entity_id
_entity_poly.type
_entity_poly.pdbx_seq_one_letter_code
_entity_poly.pdbx_strand_id
1 'polypeptide(L)'
;MRILSILSALASLVALAFGTPNPLPGSSNIALRDPAILYNSASKKYFVFATGDHIPIFTSTSLLGPWTNVGAVLPSCTIITGITPPGNCSLWAPDVHFVNGEYVLYYSVSTGGSQNSAIGVATSPSMEPGTWTDHGQVMRSKTGDAFNSIDPNLVVDFNGVLKLGFGSYWGGIYQIVLSSITTQMESSPGDHLAGGNGRPAEGGFTYQPPGAAYWYEFFSDGITPLQGATSRPAAGAEYKVRVGRGPSATGPFIDQTGDAITSGTTSGTLVLGSHDNVYAPGGQSLFRDPVSNRDVMVYHYVRNDSFGGPSYLGINYVDFSSGWPVVVD
;
A
#
# COMPACT_ATOMS: atom_id res chain seq x y z
N MET A 1 60.77 -33.12 -14.44
CA MET A 1 60.27 -31.75 -14.18
C MET A 1 59.22 -31.44 -15.24
N ARG A 2 57.93 -31.67 -14.96
CA ARG A 2 56.81 -31.29 -15.84
C ARG A 2 55.94 -30.33 -15.04
N ILE A 3 55.93 -29.06 -15.43
CA ILE A 3 55.13 -28.01 -14.82
C ILE A 3 53.73 -28.10 -15.45
N LEU A 4 52.73 -28.51 -14.66
CA LEU A 4 51.33 -28.37 -15.03
C LEU A 4 50.91 -26.94 -14.74
N SER A 5 50.65 -26.15 -15.79
CA SER A 5 49.99 -24.85 -15.67
C SER A 5 48.48 -25.07 -15.58
N ILE A 6 47.90 -24.83 -14.41
CA ILE A 6 46.46 -24.80 -14.21
C ILE A 6 45.97 -23.41 -14.62
N LEU A 7 45.24 -23.34 -15.75
CA LEU A 7 44.50 -22.14 -16.13
C LEU A 7 43.20 -22.09 -15.33
N SER A 8 43.12 -21.19 -14.35
CA SER A 8 41.88 -20.86 -13.66
C SER A 8 41.02 -19.98 -14.57
N ALA A 9 39.94 -20.52 -15.13
CA ALA A 9 38.96 -19.75 -15.86
C ALA A 9 38.10 -18.94 -14.87
N LEU A 10 38.28 -17.62 -14.85
CA LEU A 10 37.41 -16.69 -14.14
C LEU A 10 36.10 -16.59 -14.93
N ALA A 11 35.01 -17.20 -14.43
CA ALA A 11 33.68 -16.98 -14.97
C ALA A 11 33.17 -15.62 -14.46
N SER A 12 33.25 -14.60 -15.31
CA SER A 12 32.59 -13.32 -15.05
C SER A 12 31.08 -13.49 -15.16
N LEU A 13 30.38 -13.51 -14.02
CA LEU A 13 28.93 -13.38 -13.99
C LEU A 13 28.56 -11.96 -14.42
N VAL A 14 28.13 -11.80 -15.66
CA VAL A 14 27.49 -10.56 -16.10
C VAL A 14 26.06 -10.60 -15.54
N ALA A 15 25.82 -9.87 -14.47
CA ALA A 15 24.46 -9.59 -14.02
C ALA A 15 23.82 -8.64 -15.05
N LEU A 16 22.85 -9.14 -15.81
CA LEU A 16 22.00 -8.29 -16.64
C LEU A 16 21.13 -7.45 -15.68
N ALA A 17 21.43 -6.16 -15.59
CA ALA A 17 20.53 -5.21 -14.94
C ALA A 17 19.35 -4.96 -15.89
N PHE A 18 18.25 -5.68 -15.68
CA PHE A 18 16.98 -5.30 -16.30
C PHE A 18 16.50 -4.00 -15.65
N GLY A 19 16.11 -3.02 -16.47
CA GLY A 19 15.52 -1.78 -15.97
C GLY A 19 14.19 -2.05 -15.26
N THR A 20 13.82 -1.19 -14.32
CA THR A 20 12.49 -1.25 -13.69
C THR A 20 11.42 -1.03 -14.76
N PRO A 21 10.42 -1.92 -14.89
CA PRO A 21 9.40 -1.77 -15.90
C PRO A 21 8.46 -0.60 -15.58
N ASN A 22 7.97 0.06 -16.63
CA ASN A 22 6.91 1.06 -16.50
C ASN A 22 5.58 0.38 -16.13
N PRO A 23 4.57 1.12 -15.63
CA PRO A 23 3.25 0.56 -15.36
C PRO A 23 2.62 -0.09 -16.61
N LEU A 24 1.79 -1.12 -16.39
CA LEU A 24 0.92 -1.67 -17.42
C LEU A 24 0.13 -0.54 -18.12
N PRO A 25 -0.09 -0.65 -19.44
CA PRO A 25 -0.79 0.39 -20.18
C PRO A 25 -2.26 0.50 -19.74
N GLY A 26 -2.88 1.66 -20.00
CA GLY A 26 -4.33 1.85 -19.86
C GLY A 26 -4.81 2.44 -18.52
N SER A 27 -3.91 2.63 -17.55
CA SER A 27 -4.19 3.35 -16.29
C SER A 27 -3.57 4.75 -16.22
N SER A 28 -2.71 5.11 -17.18
CA SER A 28 -1.88 6.32 -17.09
C SER A 28 -2.68 7.63 -17.12
N ASN A 29 -3.93 7.63 -17.57
CA ASN A 29 -4.84 8.79 -17.57
C ASN A 29 -5.78 8.83 -16.34
N ILE A 30 -5.65 7.88 -15.42
CA ILE A 30 -6.51 7.78 -14.23
C ILE A 30 -5.82 8.51 -13.08
N ALA A 31 -6.32 9.70 -12.77
CA ALA A 31 -5.80 10.50 -11.66
C ALA A 31 -6.40 10.04 -10.33
N LEU A 32 -5.55 9.54 -9.43
CA LEU A 32 -5.93 9.05 -8.10
C LEU A 32 -4.71 8.98 -7.16
N ARG A 33 -4.96 8.73 -5.88
CA ARG A 33 -3.94 8.46 -4.85
C ARG A 33 -4.32 7.27 -3.99
N ASP A 34 -3.30 6.60 -3.46
CA ASP A 34 -3.41 5.46 -2.53
C ASP A 34 -4.43 4.40 -2.98
N PRO A 35 -4.21 3.78 -4.16
CA PRO A 35 -5.18 2.84 -4.71
C PRO A 35 -5.21 1.51 -3.95
N ALA A 36 -6.41 1.04 -3.66
CA ALA A 36 -6.70 -0.36 -3.33
C ALA A 36 -7.51 -1.00 -4.46
N ILE A 37 -7.13 -2.21 -4.86
CA ILE A 37 -7.75 -2.92 -5.98
C ILE A 37 -8.28 -4.29 -5.54
N LEU A 38 -9.42 -4.70 -6.10
CA LEU A 38 -9.90 -6.06 -5.99
C LEU A 38 -10.70 -6.49 -7.22
N TYR A 39 -10.69 -7.79 -7.52
CA TYR A 39 -11.50 -8.37 -8.59
C TYR A 39 -12.80 -8.97 -8.05
N ASN A 40 -13.94 -8.52 -8.57
CA ASN A 40 -15.23 -9.14 -8.29
C ASN A 40 -15.53 -10.22 -9.35
N SER A 41 -15.52 -11.49 -8.93
CA SER A 41 -15.79 -12.62 -9.83
C SER A 41 -17.24 -12.70 -10.33
N ALA A 42 -18.20 -12.17 -9.57
CA ALA A 42 -19.61 -12.19 -9.96
C ALA A 42 -19.89 -11.18 -11.09
N SER A 43 -19.34 -9.97 -10.99
CA SER A 43 -19.48 -8.94 -12.04
C SER A 43 -18.39 -8.99 -13.11
N LYS A 44 -17.33 -9.77 -12.89
CA LYS A 44 -16.13 -9.90 -13.75
C LYS A 44 -15.43 -8.56 -14.01
N LYS A 45 -15.32 -7.75 -12.96
CA LYS A 45 -14.69 -6.42 -13.01
C LYS A 45 -13.65 -6.28 -11.91
N TYR A 46 -12.61 -5.52 -12.22
CA TYR A 46 -11.74 -4.89 -11.24
C TYR A 46 -12.40 -3.63 -10.69
N PHE A 47 -12.22 -3.41 -9.39
CA PHE A 47 -12.60 -2.19 -8.69
C PHE A 47 -11.34 -1.60 -8.08
N VAL A 48 -11.11 -0.31 -8.32
CA VAL A 48 -10.08 0.49 -7.65
C VAL A 48 -10.77 1.53 -6.78
N PHE A 49 -10.38 1.56 -5.51
CA PHE A 49 -10.76 2.55 -4.51
C PHE A 49 -9.55 3.43 -4.26
N ALA A 50 -9.76 4.71 -3.98
CA ALA A 50 -8.65 5.64 -3.81
C ALA A 50 -8.95 6.71 -2.76
N THR A 51 -7.89 7.40 -2.31
CA THR A 51 -7.99 8.67 -1.60
C THR A 51 -8.77 9.68 -2.42
N GLY A 52 -9.72 10.37 -1.78
CA GLY A 52 -10.49 11.44 -2.41
C GLY A 52 -11.86 11.64 -1.79
N ASP A 53 -12.69 12.40 -2.48
CA ASP A 53 -14.06 12.65 -2.05
C ASP A 53 -14.84 11.33 -1.96
N HIS A 54 -15.25 10.99 -0.74
CA HIS A 54 -16.10 9.84 -0.43
C HIS A 54 -15.53 8.45 -0.77
N ILE A 55 -14.21 8.33 -0.98
CA ILE A 55 -13.54 7.18 -1.60
C ILE A 55 -14.09 6.90 -3.01
N PRO A 56 -13.54 7.52 -4.07
CA PRO A 56 -13.98 7.27 -5.45
C PRO A 56 -13.75 5.82 -5.88
N ILE A 57 -14.64 5.32 -6.73
CA ILE A 57 -14.64 3.96 -7.27
C ILE A 57 -14.37 4.03 -8.77
N PHE A 58 -13.33 3.35 -9.23
CA PHE A 58 -13.03 3.15 -10.64
C PHE A 58 -13.20 1.68 -10.99
N THR A 59 -13.78 1.37 -12.16
CA THR A 59 -13.96 -0.01 -12.61
C THR A 59 -13.40 -0.24 -14.01
N SER A 60 -12.98 -1.48 -14.25
CA SER A 60 -12.57 -1.98 -15.56
C SER A 60 -12.83 -3.49 -15.64
N THR A 61 -12.97 -4.03 -16.84
CA THR A 61 -13.00 -5.50 -17.06
C THR A 61 -11.61 -6.09 -17.27
N SER A 62 -10.58 -5.22 -17.36
CA SER A 62 -9.18 -5.59 -17.59
C SER A 62 -8.26 -4.69 -16.76
N LEU A 63 -7.15 -5.24 -16.25
CA LEU A 63 -6.09 -4.43 -15.64
C LEU A 63 -5.52 -3.39 -16.61
N LEU A 64 -5.66 -3.62 -17.92
CA LEU A 64 -5.24 -2.71 -18.99
C LEU A 64 -6.26 -1.61 -19.32
N GLY A 65 -7.27 -1.44 -18.47
CA GLY A 65 -8.36 -0.49 -18.71
C GLY A 65 -9.27 -0.88 -19.89
N PRO A 66 -10.06 0.07 -20.43
CA PRO A 66 -10.21 1.43 -19.90
C PRO A 66 -10.87 1.43 -18.52
N TRP A 67 -10.45 2.35 -17.66
CA TRP A 67 -11.03 2.54 -16.33
C TRP A 67 -12.08 3.65 -16.36
N THR A 68 -13.18 3.43 -15.64
CA THR A 68 -14.29 4.38 -15.54
C THR A 68 -14.58 4.70 -14.08
N ASN A 69 -14.64 5.98 -13.72
CA ASN A 69 -15.17 6.40 -12.42
C ASN A 69 -16.69 6.16 -12.39
N VAL A 70 -17.16 5.37 -11.43
CA VAL A 70 -18.58 4.97 -11.33
C VAL A 70 -19.28 5.56 -10.10
N GLY A 71 -18.59 6.34 -9.27
CA GLY A 71 -19.14 6.92 -8.06
C GLY A 71 -18.19 6.79 -6.88
N ALA A 72 -18.74 6.61 -5.68
CA ALA A 72 -17.97 6.58 -4.44
C ALA A 72 -18.55 5.57 -3.44
N VAL A 73 -17.75 5.17 -2.46
CA VAL A 73 -18.14 4.24 -1.39
C VAL A 73 -19.14 4.91 -0.45
N LEU A 74 -18.83 6.12 0.05
CA LEU A 74 -19.61 6.81 1.08
C LEU A 74 -20.11 8.19 0.60
N PRO A 75 -21.00 8.27 -0.40
CA PRO A 75 -21.44 9.54 -1.01
C PRO A 75 -22.16 10.48 -0.04
N SER A 76 -22.59 10.00 1.13
CA SER A 76 -23.21 10.79 2.20
C SER A 76 -22.23 11.19 3.30
N CYS A 77 -20.92 11.09 3.04
CA CYS A 77 -19.84 11.20 4.01
C CYS A 77 -19.90 10.07 5.06
N THR A 78 -18.78 9.82 5.76
CA THR A 78 -18.80 8.89 6.89
C THR A 78 -19.56 9.47 8.08
N ILE A 79 -20.13 8.58 8.91
CA ILE A 79 -20.71 8.89 10.21
C ILE A 79 -19.66 9.26 11.28
N ILE A 80 -18.36 9.11 11.00
CA ILE A 80 -17.28 9.49 11.92
C ILE A 80 -17.25 11.01 12.09
N THR A 81 -17.19 11.45 13.36
CA THR A 81 -17.16 12.87 13.74
C THR A 81 -16.04 13.19 14.72
N GLY A 82 -15.85 14.49 15.00
CA GLY A 82 -14.87 14.98 15.97
C GLY A 82 -13.45 15.13 15.45
N ILE A 83 -13.20 14.93 14.15
CA ILE A 83 -11.95 15.31 13.49
C ILE A 83 -12.06 16.78 13.06
N THR A 84 -11.06 17.59 13.37
CA THR A 84 -11.07 19.04 13.13
C THR A 84 -9.85 19.47 12.30
N PRO A 85 -10.03 20.23 11.21
CA PRO A 85 -11.31 20.54 10.55
C PRO A 85 -12.07 19.28 10.10
N PRO A 86 -13.40 19.35 9.85
CA PRO A 86 -14.18 18.19 9.44
C PRO A 86 -13.62 17.55 8.16
N GLY A 87 -13.10 16.33 8.28
CA GLY A 87 -12.57 15.52 7.17
C GLY A 87 -13.49 14.37 6.75
N ASN A 88 -14.71 14.29 7.27
CA ASN A 88 -15.61 13.13 7.11
C ASN A 88 -16.10 12.88 5.67
N CYS A 89 -15.81 13.77 4.73
CA CYS A 89 -16.14 13.60 3.31
C CYS A 89 -14.89 13.39 2.42
N SER A 90 -13.69 13.71 2.93
CA SER A 90 -12.41 13.53 2.22
C SER A 90 -11.64 12.42 2.90
N LEU A 91 -11.75 11.22 2.34
CA LEU A 91 -11.33 9.98 2.98
C LEU A 91 -10.08 9.44 2.29
N TRP A 92 -9.17 8.87 3.07
CA TRP A 92 -7.82 8.54 2.58
C TRP A 92 -7.48 7.06 2.69
N ALA A 93 -6.60 6.63 1.79
CA ALA A 93 -5.89 5.35 1.77
C ALA A 93 -6.80 4.17 2.11
N PRO A 94 -7.83 3.89 1.28
CA PRO A 94 -8.68 2.74 1.53
C PRO A 94 -7.89 1.44 1.36
N ASP A 95 -8.35 0.40 2.04
CA ASP A 95 -7.94 -0.98 1.76
C ASP A 95 -9.17 -1.89 1.74
N VAL A 96 -9.20 -2.87 0.83
CA VAL A 96 -10.41 -3.66 0.54
C VAL A 96 -10.12 -5.15 0.45
N HIS A 97 -10.91 -5.94 1.15
CA HIS A 97 -10.78 -7.39 1.22
C HIS A 97 -12.15 -8.07 1.18
N PHE A 98 -12.20 -9.32 0.70
CA PHE A 98 -13.39 -10.15 0.82
C PHE A 98 -13.28 -11.05 2.06
N VAL A 99 -14.13 -10.82 3.05
CA VAL A 99 -14.10 -11.50 4.35
C VAL A 99 -15.50 -11.96 4.72
N ASN A 100 -15.66 -13.24 5.06
CA ASN A 100 -16.91 -13.82 5.54
C ASN A 100 -18.14 -13.56 4.65
N GLY A 101 -17.95 -13.50 3.32
CA GLY A 101 -19.04 -13.31 2.37
C GLY A 101 -19.34 -11.85 1.99
N GLU A 102 -18.63 -10.89 2.58
CA GLU A 102 -18.78 -9.47 2.28
C GLU A 102 -17.45 -8.85 1.84
N TYR A 103 -17.54 -7.80 1.03
CA TYR A 103 -16.41 -6.90 0.78
C TYR A 103 -16.32 -5.92 1.94
N VAL A 104 -15.15 -5.85 2.57
CA VAL A 104 -14.84 -5.01 3.73
C VAL A 104 -13.82 -3.98 3.28
N LEU A 105 -14.13 -2.70 3.47
CA LEU A 105 -13.25 -1.60 3.11
C LEU A 105 -12.96 -0.76 4.35
N TYR A 106 -11.69 -0.71 4.76
CA TYR A 106 -11.22 0.24 5.76
C TYR A 106 -10.79 1.54 5.08
N TYR A 107 -10.95 2.66 5.76
CA TYR A 107 -10.59 3.98 5.26
C TYR A 107 -10.14 4.91 6.40
N SER A 108 -9.46 5.98 6.05
CA SER A 108 -8.97 6.97 7.01
C SER A 108 -9.78 8.27 6.99
N VAL A 109 -9.93 8.90 8.15
CA VAL A 109 -10.45 10.26 8.34
C VAL A 109 -9.37 11.07 9.05
N SER A 110 -8.82 12.06 8.36
CA SER A 110 -7.67 12.82 8.88
C SER A 110 -7.58 14.20 8.25
N THR A 111 -6.62 14.99 8.72
CA THR A 111 -6.26 16.31 8.19
C THR A 111 -4.74 16.43 8.12
N GLY A 112 -4.24 17.21 7.16
CA GLY A 112 -2.80 17.25 6.85
C GLY A 112 -1.96 17.65 8.07
N GLY A 113 -0.97 16.81 8.43
CA GLY A 113 -0.07 17.05 9.56
C GLY A 113 -0.66 16.82 10.95
N SER A 114 -1.85 16.21 11.05
CA SER A 114 -2.53 15.91 12.31
C SER A 114 -2.34 14.45 12.74
N GLN A 115 -2.27 14.20 14.06
CA GLN A 115 -2.46 12.87 14.67
C GLN A 115 -3.89 12.64 15.16
N ASN A 116 -4.74 13.67 15.20
CA ASN A 116 -6.17 13.50 15.47
C ASN A 116 -6.80 12.93 14.20
N SER A 117 -6.80 11.61 14.12
CA SER A 117 -7.15 10.82 12.95
C SER A 117 -7.90 9.57 13.39
N ALA A 118 -8.69 9.01 12.48
CA ALA A 118 -9.50 7.83 12.73
C ALA A 118 -9.48 6.88 11.54
N ILE A 119 -9.59 5.59 11.83
CA ILE A 119 -9.87 4.57 10.82
C ILE A 119 -11.33 4.15 10.99
N GLY A 120 -12.05 4.10 9.88
CA GLY A 120 -13.41 3.57 9.79
C GLY A 120 -13.49 2.34 8.91
N VAL A 121 -14.65 1.68 8.92
CA VAL A 121 -14.91 0.50 8.09
C VAL A 121 -16.29 0.55 7.45
N ALA A 122 -16.37 0.14 6.19
CA ALA A 122 -17.60 -0.04 5.45
C ALA A 122 -17.67 -1.46 4.87
N THR A 123 -18.88 -2.01 4.71
CA THR A 123 -19.07 -3.31 4.02
C THR A 123 -20.00 -3.20 2.83
N SER A 124 -19.82 -4.09 1.85
CA SER A 124 -20.67 -4.18 0.67
C SER A 124 -20.82 -5.64 0.21
N PRO A 125 -21.98 -6.03 -0.33
CA PRO A 125 -22.15 -7.34 -0.96
C PRO A 125 -21.58 -7.40 -2.39
N SER A 126 -21.23 -6.27 -3.02
CA SER A 126 -20.92 -6.24 -4.47
C SER A 126 -19.80 -5.30 -4.92
N MET A 127 -19.31 -4.42 -4.04
CA MET A 127 -18.43 -3.29 -4.33
C MET A 127 -19.03 -2.16 -5.19
N GLU A 128 -20.20 -2.36 -5.79
CA GLU A 128 -20.84 -1.33 -6.63
C GLU A 128 -21.30 -0.11 -5.80
N PRO A 129 -21.28 1.11 -6.36
CA PRO A 129 -21.81 2.31 -5.71
C PRO A 129 -23.22 2.11 -5.15
N GLY A 130 -23.48 2.67 -3.97
CA GLY A 130 -24.79 2.59 -3.30
C GLY A 130 -25.08 1.26 -2.60
N THR A 131 -24.15 0.30 -2.60
CA THR A 131 -24.28 -0.96 -1.86
C THR A 131 -23.46 -1.02 -0.57
N TRP A 132 -22.76 0.06 -0.25
CA TRP A 132 -21.89 0.16 0.92
C TRP A 132 -22.67 0.60 2.17
N THR A 133 -22.37 -0.03 3.30
CA THR A 133 -22.86 0.33 4.64
C THR A 133 -21.69 0.80 5.47
N ASP A 134 -21.73 2.04 5.96
CA ASP A 134 -20.72 2.57 6.89
C ASP A 134 -20.98 2.07 8.32
N HIS A 135 -19.97 1.47 8.94
CA HIS A 135 -20.01 1.03 10.35
C HIS A 135 -19.31 2.01 11.28
N GLY A 136 -18.72 3.08 10.74
CA GLY A 136 -18.06 4.12 11.50
C GLY A 136 -16.68 3.73 12.00
N GLN A 137 -16.25 4.41 13.06
CA GLN A 137 -14.89 4.36 13.59
C GLN A 137 -14.58 2.98 14.18
N VAL A 138 -13.37 2.47 13.98
CA VAL A 138 -12.80 1.29 14.67
C VAL A 138 -11.56 1.64 15.51
N MET A 139 -10.85 2.70 15.11
CA MET A 139 -9.62 3.15 15.76
C MET A 139 -9.52 4.66 15.68
N ARG A 140 -8.89 5.26 16.69
CA ARG A 140 -8.61 6.69 16.73
C ARG A 140 -7.28 6.98 17.42
N SER A 141 -6.57 7.98 16.92
CA SER A 141 -5.41 8.57 17.57
C SER A 141 -5.67 10.04 17.91
N LYS A 142 -4.84 10.57 18.79
CA LYS A 142 -4.77 11.99 19.15
C LYS A 142 -3.33 12.45 19.20
N THR A 143 -3.14 13.77 19.20
CA THR A 143 -1.82 14.37 19.39
C THR A 143 -1.13 13.83 20.64
N GLY A 144 0.11 13.36 20.47
CA GLY A 144 0.92 12.79 21.53
C GLY A 144 0.90 11.26 21.59
N ASP A 145 0.02 10.59 20.84
CA ASP A 145 0.10 9.14 20.68
C ASP A 145 1.35 8.76 19.88
N ALA A 146 1.81 7.51 20.04
CA ALA A 146 2.99 7.01 19.33
C ALA A 146 2.76 6.86 17.81
N PHE A 147 1.51 6.73 17.39
CA PHE A 147 1.12 6.39 16.02
C PHE A 147 0.13 7.42 15.47
N ASN A 148 -0.16 7.31 14.17
CA ASN A 148 -1.28 7.99 13.53
C ASN A 148 -2.27 6.95 13.00
N SER A 149 -3.56 7.10 13.29
CA SER A 149 -4.61 6.15 12.85
C SER A 149 -5.05 6.47 11.43
N ILE A 150 -4.18 6.19 10.46
CA ILE A 150 -4.44 6.25 9.03
C ILE A 150 -3.78 5.06 8.31
N ASP A 151 -3.98 4.97 7.01
CA ASP A 151 -3.39 3.97 6.10
C ASP A 151 -3.66 2.52 6.55
N PRO A 152 -4.94 2.13 6.73
CA PRO A 152 -5.28 0.79 7.15
C PRO A 152 -4.85 -0.26 6.13
N ASN A 153 -4.44 -1.44 6.62
CA ASN A 153 -4.30 -2.65 5.83
C ASN A 153 -4.89 -3.86 6.58
N LEU A 154 -5.92 -4.51 6.01
CA LEU A 154 -6.53 -5.69 6.60
C LEU A 154 -5.77 -6.95 6.20
N VAL A 155 -5.31 -7.71 7.19
CA VAL A 155 -4.59 -8.96 6.98
C VAL A 155 -5.42 -10.10 7.52
N VAL A 156 -5.61 -11.13 6.69
CA VAL A 156 -6.15 -12.42 7.13
C VAL A 156 -4.98 -13.39 7.16
N ASP A 157 -4.55 -13.79 8.35
CA ASP A 157 -3.49 -14.80 8.45
C ASP A 157 -4.01 -16.23 8.12
N PHE A 158 -3.10 -17.19 8.03
CA PHE A 158 -3.45 -18.58 7.71
C PHE A 158 -4.36 -19.26 8.74
N ASN A 159 -4.44 -18.74 9.96
CA ASN A 159 -5.33 -19.25 10.99
C ASN A 159 -6.72 -18.57 10.93
N GLY A 160 -6.94 -17.68 9.95
CA GLY A 160 -8.15 -16.88 9.83
C GLY A 160 -8.21 -15.73 10.83
N VAL A 161 -7.10 -15.40 11.52
CA VAL A 161 -7.06 -14.29 12.47
C VAL A 161 -6.92 -12.99 11.71
N LEU A 162 -7.91 -12.13 11.88
CA LEU A 162 -7.91 -10.78 11.34
C LEU A 162 -6.90 -9.91 12.08
N LYS A 163 -6.12 -9.14 11.34
CA LYS A 163 -5.23 -8.10 11.86
C LYS A 163 -5.39 -6.84 11.05
N LEU A 164 -5.20 -5.70 11.68
CA LEU A 164 -5.24 -4.40 11.02
C LEU A 164 -3.87 -3.75 11.17
N GLY A 165 -3.14 -3.65 10.06
CA GLY A 165 -2.01 -2.75 9.91
C GLY A 165 -2.49 -1.31 9.79
N PHE A 166 -1.73 -0.35 10.31
CA PHE A 166 -2.01 1.08 10.21
C PHE A 166 -0.77 1.88 10.57
N GLY A 167 -0.73 3.16 10.19
CA GLY A 167 0.32 4.08 10.59
C GLY A 167 0.97 4.79 9.42
N SER A 168 1.42 6.00 9.71
CA SER A 168 2.10 6.90 8.78
C SER A 168 2.92 7.82 9.66
N TYR A 169 4.23 7.96 9.42
CA TYR A 169 5.17 8.82 10.14
C TYR A 169 5.25 8.50 11.66
N TRP A 170 5.55 9.49 12.52
CA TRP A 170 5.70 9.38 13.98
C TRP A 170 6.46 8.13 14.45
N GLY A 171 5.80 7.23 15.18
CA GLY A 171 6.37 5.98 15.70
C GLY A 171 6.42 4.85 14.69
N GLY A 172 5.85 5.03 13.49
CA GLY A 172 5.88 4.07 12.40
C GLY A 172 4.54 3.42 12.13
N ILE A 173 4.63 2.21 11.56
CA ILE A 173 3.54 1.36 11.10
C ILE A 173 3.39 0.23 12.08
N TYR A 174 2.18 0.01 12.55
CA TYR A 174 1.86 -0.96 13.58
C TYR A 174 0.73 -1.89 13.14
N GLN A 175 0.53 -2.97 13.89
CA GLN A 175 -0.51 -3.95 13.62
C GLN A 175 -1.15 -4.46 14.90
N ILE A 176 -2.47 -4.57 14.86
CA ILE A 176 -3.29 -5.07 15.96
C ILE A 176 -4.08 -6.29 15.51
N VAL A 177 -4.44 -7.16 16.45
CA VAL A 177 -5.38 -8.26 16.22
C VAL A 177 -6.82 -7.75 16.34
N LEU A 178 -7.67 -8.13 15.39
CA LEU A 178 -9.09 -7.84 15.40
C LEU A 178 -9.89 -9.08 15.81
N SER A 179 -10.86 -8.90 16.70
CA SER A 179 -11.84 -9.96 17.04
C SER A 179 -12.95 -10.08 15.99
N SER A 180 -13.23 -8.99 15.29
CA SER A 180 -14.18 -8.82 14.20
C SER A 180 -13.79 -7.59 13.37
N ILE A 181 -14.36 -7.45 12.18
CA ILE A 181 -14.11 -6.29 11.30
C ILE A 181 -14.54 -4.95 11.92
N THR A 182 -15.40 -4.95 12.95
CA THR A 182 -15.87 -3.73 13.64
C THR A 182 -15.30 -3.57 15.05
N THR A 183 -14.21 -4.28 15.38
CA THR A 183 -13.60 -4.20 16.71
C THR A 183 -13.16 -2.77 17.03
N GLN A 184 -13.66 -2.22 18.14
CA GLN A 184 -13.16 -0.95 18.68
C GLN A 184 -11.84 -1.19 19.43
N MET A 185 -10.85 -0.36 19.15
CA MET A 185 -9.49 -0.56 19.64
C MET A 185 -9.08 0.54 20.62
N GLU A 186 -8.58 0.13 21.78
CA GLU A 186 -8.15 1.03 22.84
C GLU A 186 -6.67 0.82 23.20
N SER A 187 -5.90 1.90 23.15
CA SER A 187 -4.65 2.15 23.92
C SER A 187 -3.36 1.34 23.66
N SER A 188 -3.29 0.44 22.69
CA SER A 188 -2.02 -0.19 22.30
C SER A 188 -1.87 -0.20 20.78
N PRO A 189 -0.70 0.21 20.23
CA PRO A 189 -0.48 0.12 18.81
C PRO A 189 -0.28 -1.33 18.33
N GLY A 190 -0.05 -2.28 19.25
CA GLY A 190 0.25 -3.68 18.90
C GLY A 190 1.69 -3.86 18.42
N ASP A 191 1.88 -4.71 17.42
CA ASP A 191 3.20 -5.06 16.87
C ASP A 191 3.73 -3.93 15.98
N HIS A 192 5.00 -3.53 16.14
CA HIS A 192 5.65 -2.53 15.28
C HIS A 192 6.22 -3.22 14.03
N LEU A 193 5.71 -2.86 12.85
CA LEU A 193 6.03 -3.55 11.59
C LEU A 193 7.13 -2.85 10.81
N ALA A 194 7.10 -1.52 10.71
CA ALA A 194 8.06 -0.75 9.92
C ALA A 194 8.13 0.73 10.34
N GLY A 195 9.24 1.39 10.03
CA GLY A 195 9.40 2.82 10.28
C GLY A 195 9.90 3.15 11.69
N GLY A 196 9.45 4.28 12.23
CA GLY A 196 9.84 4.78 13.55
C GLY A 196 10.74 6.02 13.53
N ASN A 197 10.90 6.64 14.70
CA ASN A 197 11.76 7.82 14.91
C ASN A 197 11.47 9.02 13.99
N GLY A 198 10.21 9.22 13.59
CA GLY A 198 9.79 10.30 12.71
C GLY A 198 10.18 10.11 11.24
N ARG A 199 10.62 8.90 10.85
CA ARG A 199 10.85 8.52 9.46
C ARG A 199 9.56 8.74 8.65
N PRO A 200 9.62 9.32 7.43
CA PRO A 200 8.47 9.49 6.56
C PRO A 200 8.08 8.15 5.91
N ALA A 201 7.65 7.21 6.75
CA ALA A 201 7.23 5.87 6.37
C ALA A 201 5.72 5.75 6.57
N GLU A 202 4.98 5.36 5.54
CA GLU A 202 3.52 5.27 5.54
C GLU A 202 3.00 4.25 4.53
N GLY A 203 1.68 4.06 4.43
CA GLY A 203 1.08 3.10 3.49
C GLY A 203 1.57 1.67 3.70
N GLY A 204 1.54 1.19 4.95
CA GLY A 204 1.92 -0.18 5.31
C GLY A 204 1.02 -1.21 4.63
N PHE A 205 1.61 -2.27 4.08
CA PHE A 205 0.86 -3.35 3.43
C PHE A 205 1.53 -4.69 3.68
N THR A 206 0.98 -5.45 4.62
CA THR A 206 1.43 -6.81 4.94
C THR A 206 0.80 -7.79 3.94
N TYR A 207 1.64 -8.49 3.18
CA TYR A 207 1.20 -9.43 2.16
C TYR A 207 1.99 -10.73 2.22
N GLN A 208 1.32 -11.84 1.99
CA GLN A 208 1.97 -13.11 1.69
C GLN A 208 1.50 -13.65 0.35
N PRO A 209 2.37 -13.73 -0.65
CA PRO A 209 2.06 -14.39 -1.91
C PRO A 209 1.70 -15.86 -1.64
N PRO A 210 0.70 -16.42 -2.36
CA PRO A 210 0.33 -17.82 -2.19
C PRO A 210 1.53 -18.77 -2.35
N GLY A 211 1.79 -19.57 -1.30
CA GLY A 211 2.89 -20.54 -1.29
C GLY A 211 4.28 -19.95 -0.99
N ALA A 212 4.39 -18.64 -0.73
CA ALA A 212 5.67 -18.02 -0.35
C ALA A 212 6.10 -18.43 1.06
N ALA A 213 7.41 -18.58 1.26
CA ALA A 213 8.01 -18.93 2.55
C ALA A 213 7.99 -17.78 3.58
N TYR A 214 7.74 -16.56 3.13
CA TYR A 214 7.80 -15.35 3.96
C TYR A 214 6.52 -14.53 3.82
N TRP A 215 6.21 -13.82 4.89
CA TRP A 215 5.38 -12.63 4.86
C TRP A 215 6.24 -11.43 4.49
N TYR A 216 5.64 -10.44 3.83
CA TYR A 216 6.29 -9.21 3.41
C TYR A 216 5.54 -8.02 3.96
N GLU A 217 6.27 -7.07 4.56
CA GLU A 217 5.73 -5.77 4.94
C GLU A 217 6.26 -4.74 3.97
N PHE A 218 5.39 -4.27 3.08
CA PHE A 218 5.65 -3.16 2.19
C PHE A 218 5.32 -1.86 2.88
N PHE A 219 6.08 -0.81 2.60
CA PHE A 219 5.76 0.55 3.03
C PHE A 219 6.34 1.55 2.04
N SER A 220 5.73 2.72 1.97
CA SER A 220 6.26 3.83 1.21
C SER A 220 7.13 4.72 2.09
N ASP A 221 8.33 5.03 1.60
CA ASP A 221 9.39 5.76 2.29
C ASP A 221 9.72 7.06 1.54
N GLY A 222 9.70 8.18 2.25
CA GLY A 222 10.03 9.50 1.71
C GLY A 222 8.78 10.38 1.53
N ILE A 223 8.90 11.37 0.64
CA ILE A 223 7.89 12.41 0.46
C ILE A 223 7.28 12.31 -0.94
N THR A 224 5.97 12.18 -1.01
CA THR A 224 5.20 12.27 -2.26
C THR A 224 4.76 13.73 -2.50
N PRO A 225 5.08 14.36 -3.65
CA PRO A 225 4.63 15.73 -3.92
C PRO A 225 3.12 15.77 -4.11
N LEU A 226 2.45 16.68 -3.40
CA LEU A 226 1.02 16.93 -3.60
C LEU A 226 0.77 17.74 -4.88
N GLN A 227 -0.46 17.67 -5.39
CA GLN A 227 -0.89 18.51 -6.49
C GLN A 227 -0.69 20.00 -6.13
N GLY A 228 -0.13 20.77 -7.05
CA GLY A 228 0.23 22.16 -6.82
C GLY A 228 1.58 22.38 -6.11
N ALA A 229 2.33 21.32 -5.80
CA ALA A 229 3.70 21.46 -5.29
C ALA A 229 4.59 22.25 -6.27
N THR A 230 5.33 23.22 -5.72
CA THR A 230 6.21 24.12 -6.49
C THR A 230 7.65 23.61 -6.59
N SER A 231 7.98 22.53 -5.88
CA SER A 231 9.30 21.92 -5.86
C SER A 231 9.22 20.41 -5.70
N ARG A 232 10.32 19.72 -5.98
CA ARG A 232 10.50 18.30 -5.67
C ARG A 232 11.14 18.12 -4.30
N PRO A 233 10.87 17.01 -3.60
CA PRO A 233 11.74 16.49 -2.57
C PRO A 233 13.20 16.47 -3.02
N ALA A 234 14.12 16.61 -2.07
CA ALA A 234 15.54 16.41 -2.34
C ALA A 234 15.79 15.02 -2.94
N ALA A 235 16.79 14.89 -3.82
CA ALA A 235 17.12 13.61 -4.44
C ALA A 235 17.38 12.54 -3.36
N GLY A 236 16.72 11.40 -3.50
CA GLY A 236 16.75 10.30 -2.53
C GLY A 236 15.70 10.42 -1.43
N ALA A 237 15.03 11.56 -1.27
CA ALA A 237 13.95 11.77 -0.31
C ALA A 237 12.54 11.68 -0.94
N GLU A 238 12.45 11.59 -2.28
CA GLU A 238 11.17 11.33 -2.95
C GLU A 238 10.59 9.98 -2.57
N TYR A 239 9.27 9.84 -2.60
CA TYR A 239 8.56 8.61 -2.26
C TYR A 239 9.07 7.38 -3.02
N LYS A 240 9.18 6.24 -2.33
CA LYS A 240 9.56 4.95 -2.93
C LYS A 240 8.99 3.80 -2.13
N VAL A 241 8.69 2.68 -2.78
CA VAL A 241 8.24 1.46 -2.10
C VAL A 241 9.45 0.68 -1.59
N ARG A 242 9.44 0.37 -0.30
CA ARG A 242 10.41 -0.52 0.37
C ARG A 242 9.69 -1.71 0.98
N VAL A 243 10.47 -2.74 1.31
CA VAL A 243 9.96 -3.98 1.90
C VAL A 243 10.92 -4.61 2.90
N GLY A 244 10.39 -5.26 3.93
CA GLY A 244 11.08 -6.31 4.67
C GLY A 244 10.28 -7.61 4.63
N ARG A 245 10.92 -8.74 4.92
CA ARG A 245 10.25 -10.05 4.97
C ARG A 245 10.48 -10.76 6.29
N GLY A 246 9.51 -11.56 6.72
CA GLY A 246 9.49 -12.19 8.04
C GLY A 246 8.76 -13.53 8.05
N PRO A 247 8.83 -14.26 9.18
CA PRO A 247 8.22 -15.59 9.30
C PRO A 247 6.69 -15.55 9.53
N SER A 248 6.14 -14.42 9.97
CA SER A 248 4.70 -14.25 10.24
C SER A 248 4.21 -12.87 9.77
N ALA A 249 2.88 -12.70 9.73
CA ALA A 249 2.22 -11.44 9.43
C ALA A 249 2.58 -10.29 10.40
N THR A 250 3.11 -10.62 11.58
CA THR A 250 3.55 -9.67 12.62
C THR A 250 5.06 -9.47 12.64
N GLY A 251 5.79 -10.10 11.71
CA GLY A 251 7.25 -10.02 11.62
C GLY A 251 8.00 -10.94 12.59
N PRO A 252 9.21 -10.58 13.03
CA PRO A 252 9.94 -9.37 12.65
C PRO A 252 10.23 -9.36 11.14
N PHE A 253 10.13 -8.18 10.53
CA PHE A 253 10.46 -7.98 9.12
C PHE A 253 11.89 -7.46 8.99
N ILE A 254 12.69 -8.19 8.21
CA ILE A 254 14.11 -7.91 7.99
C ILE A 254 14.31 -7.64 6.50
N ASP A 255 15.16 -6.67 6.15
CA ASP A 255 15.52 -6.38 4.77
C ASP A 255 16.63 -7.29 4.23
N GLN A 256 17.01 -7.10 2.96
CA GLN A 256 17.98 -7.95 2.27
C GLN A 256 19.42 -7.77 2.80
N THR A 257 19.69 -6.66 3.50
CA THR A 257 20.96 -6.39 4.15
C THR A 257 21.03 -6.92 5.58
N GLY A 258 19.91 -7.42 6.12
CA GLY A 258 19.83 -8.01 7.46
C GLY A 258 19.36 -7.05 8.54
N ASP A 259 18.91 -5.85 8.18
CA ASP A 259 18.44 -4.84 9.12
C ASP A 259 16.93 -4.95 9.34
N ALA A 260 16.51 -4.76 10.60
CA ALA A 260 15.09 -4.67 10.91
C ALA A 260 14.49 -3.38 10.31
N ILE A 261 13.35 -3.50 9.63
CA ILE A 261 12.70 -2.34 9.00
C ILE A 261 12.04 -1.38 10.01
N THR A 262 12.08 -1.73 11.30
CA THR A 262 11.66 -0.94 12.47
C THR A 262 12.78 -0.09 13.09
N SER A 263 14.00 -0.12 12.54
CA SER A 263 15.14 0.63 13.08
C SER A 263 15.05 2.15 12.93
N GLY A 264 14.08 2.66 12.15
CA GLY A 264 13.78 4.09 12.01
C GLY A 264 14.80 4.91 11.20
N THR A 265 15.70 4.27 10.44
CA THR A 265 16.73 4.97 9.65
C THR A 265 16.44 4.86 8.15
N THR A 266 17.04 3.89 7.46
CA THR A 266 16.98 3.69 6.00
C THR A 266 16.77 2.23 5.62
N SER A 267 16.49 1.36 6.59
CA SER A 267 16.23 -0.07 6.38
C SER A 267 15.01 -0.30 5.49
N GLY A 268 14.95 -1.48 4.87
CA GLY A 268 13.95 -1.87 3.88
C GLY A 268 14.55 -1.96 2.48
N THR A 269 14.39 -3.11 1.84
CA THR A 269 14.82 -3.36 0.46
C THR A 269 13.98 -2.52 -0.50
N LEU A 270 14.62 -1.80 -1.43
CA LEU A 270 13.93 -1.03 -2.46
C LEU A 270 13.20 -1.97 -3.43
N VAL A 271 11.90 -1.76 -3.63
CA VAL A 271 11.08 -2.50 -4.59
C VAL A 271 10.77 -1.64 -5.81
N LEU A 272 10.37 -0.39 -5.58
CA LEU A 272 9.98 0.53 -6.65
C LEU A 272 10.39 1.95 -6.30
N GLY A 273 11.32 2.51 -7.08
CA GLY A 273 11.76 3.90 -6.99
C GLY A 273 11.43 4.69 -8.25
N SER A 274 11.74 5.98 -8.23
CA SER A 274 11.58 6.85 -9.41
C SER A 274 12.44 6.36 -10.58
N HIS A 275 11.86 6.28 -11.77
CA HIS A 275 12.50 5.87 -13.03
C HIS A 275 11.70 6.43 -14.21
N ASP A 276 12.34 6.72 -15.34
CA ASP A 276 11.69 7.26 -16.53
C ASP A 276 10.68 8.40 -16.23
N ASN A 277 9.40 8.20 -16.60
CA ASN A 277 8.31 9.13 -16.32
C ASN A 277 7.53 8.81 -15.03
N VAL A 278 8.00 7.87 -14.23
CA VAL A 278 7.46 7.49 -12.93
C VAL A 278 8.26 8.17 -11.84
N TYR A 279 7.67 9.17 -11.19
CA TYR A 279 8.28 9.89 -10.08
C TYR A 279 7.51 9.67 -8.77
N ALA A 280 8.23 9.45 -7.68
CA ALA A 280 7.68 9.25 -6.35
C ALA A 280 6.57 8.17 -6.26
N PRO A 281 6.79 6.93 -6.76
CA PRO A 281 5.79 5.88 -6.69
C PRO A 281 5.60 5.32 -5.26
N GLY A 282 4.36 5.08 -4.85
CA GLY A 282 4.04 4.51 -3.54
C GLY A 282 2.54 4.51 -3.23
N GLY A 283 2.19 4.43 -1.94
CA GLY A 283 0.83 4.24 -1.46
C GLY A 283 0.24 2.95 -2.00
N GLN A 284 1.04 1.88 -1.92
CA GLN A 284 0.82 0.64 -2.65
C GLN A 284 -0.15 -0.30 -1.93
N SER A 285 -0.91 -1.06 -2.73
CA SER A 285 -1.56 -2.29 -2.28
C SER A 285 -1.19 -3.45 -3.20
N LEU A 286 -1.30 -4.67 -2.68
CA LEU A 286 -0.99 -5.89 -3.41
C LEU A 286 -2.16 -6.88 -3.32
N PHE A 287 -2.40 -7.59 -4.41
CA PHE A 287 -3.35 -8.71 -4.41
C PHE A 287 -2.93 -9.77 -5.41
N ARG A 288 -3.45 -10.99 -5.19
CA ARG A 288 -3.36 -12.06 -6.17
C ARG A 288 -4.49 -11.89 -7.17
N ASP A 289 -4.16 -11.56 -8.41
CA ASP A 289 -5.16 -11.44 -9.48
C ASP A 289 -5.65 -12.82 -9.91
N PRO A 290 -6.95 -13.15 -9.75
CA PRO A 290 -7.48 -14.45 -10.13
C PRO A 290 -7.58 -14.65 -11.64
N VAL A 291 -7.51 -13.58 -12.45
CA VAL A 291 -7.62 -13.68 -13.92
C VAL A 291 -6.27 -14.06 -14.55
N SER A 292 -5.20 -13.34 -14.21
CA SER A 292 -3.85 -13.64 -14.69
C SER A 292 -3.15 -14.72 -13.86
N ASN A 293 -3.63 -14.99 -12.64
CA ASN A 293 -2.95 -15.81 -11.64
C ASN A 293 -1.51 -15.31 -11.37
N ARG A 294 -1.37 -14.00 -11.21
CA ARG A 294 -0.11 -13.32 -10.85
C ARG A 294 -0.37 -12.37 -9.68
N ASP A 295 0.68 -12.10 -8.91
CA ASP A 295 0.65 -11.05 -7.89
C ASP A 295 0.73 -9.70 -8.60
N VAL A 296 -0.12 -8.77 -8.20
CA VAL A 296 -0.22 -7.43 -8.78
C VAL A 296 -0.04 -6.42 -7.68
N MET A 297 0.84 -5.44 -7.92
CA MET A 297 0.98 -4.25 -7.09
C MET A 297 0.33 -3.08 -7.82
N VAL A 298 -0.55 -2.37 -7.12
CA VAL A 298 -1.09 -1.09 -7.58
C VAL A 298 -0.59 0.01 -6.67
N TYR A 299 -0.34 1.18 -7.25
CA TYR A 299 0.27 2.31 -6.56
C TYR A 299 -0.10 3.60 -7.27
N HIS A 300 0.18 4.73 -6.64
CA HIS A 300 0.12 6.02 -7.33
C HIS A 300 1.53 6.53 -7.62
N TYR A 301 1.68 7.32 -8.68
CA TYR A 301 2.94 8.01 -9.00
C TYR A 301 2.65 9.39 -9.60
N VAL A 302 3.61 10.31 -9.51
CA VAL A 302 3.56 11.59 -10.20
C VAL A 302 4.35 11.46 -11.51
N ARG A 303 3.89 12.08 -12.60
CA ARG A 303 4.68 12.10 -13.84
C ARG A 303 5.93 12.96 -13.67
N ASN A 304 7.03 12.53 -14.26
CA ASN A 304 8.31 13.23 -14.18
C ASN A 304 8.42 14.43 -15.14
N ASP A 305 7.36 14.73 -15.89
CA ASP A 305 7.29 15.77 -16.93
C ASP A 305 7.04 17.20 -16.40
N SER A 306 6.40 17.34 -15.24
CA SER A 306 5.99 18.63 -14.69
C SER A 306 5.88 18.58 -13.15
N PHE A 307 6.27 19.66 -12.48
CA PHE A 307 6.12 19.78 -11.02
C PHE A 307 4.65 20.03 -10.65
N GLY A 308 4.18 19.41 -9.55
CA GLY A 308 2.85 19.70 -9.00
C GLY A 308 1.67 19.16 -9.81
N GLY A 309 1.90 18.25 -10.77
CA GLY A 309 0.85 17.50 -11.45
C GLY A 309 0.08 16.55 -10.52
N PRO A 310 -1.07 16.01 -10.96
CA PRO A 310 -1.78 14.99 -10.19
C PRO A 310 -0.98 13.69 -10.12
N SER A 311 -1.37 12.81 -9.20
CA SER A 311 -0.90 11.43 -9.16
C SER A 311 -1.77 10.54 -10.05
N TYR A 312 -1.16 9.52 -10.63
CA TYR A 312 -1.79 8.59 -11.57
C TYR A 312 -1.67 7.15 -11.09
N LEU A 313 -2.64 6.33 -11.49
CA LEU A 313 -2.66 4.89 -11.22
C LEU A 313 -1.53 4.16 -11.95
N GLY A 314 -0.65 3.53 -11.19
CA GLY A 314 0.32 2.54 -11.65
C GLY A 314 -0.13 1.13 -11.28
N ILE A 315 0.09 0.17 -12.18
CA ILE A 315 -0.19 -1.24 -12.00
C ILE A 315 0.98 -2.02 -12.57
N ASN A 316 1.58 -2.91 -11.79
CA ASN A 316 2.59 -3.85 -12.27
C ASN A 316 2.36 -5.23 -11.67
N TYR A 317 2.89 -6.25 -12.35
CA TYR A 317 3.02 -7.55 -11.72
C TYR A 317 4.23 -7.57 -10.79
N VAL A 318 4.21 -8.46 -9.81
CA VAL A 318 5.32 -8.69 -8.88
C VAL A 318 5.72 -10.16 -8.93
N ASP A 319 7.01 -10.42 -9.08
CA ASP A 319 7.59 -11.75 -8.95
C ASP A 319 8.28 -11.90 -7.59
N PHE A 320 7.98 -13.00 -6.90
CA PHE A 320 8.56 -13.36 -5.61
C PHE A 320 9.49 -14.58 -5.70
N SER A 321 9.79 -15.09 -6.90
CA SER A 321 10.55 -16.33 -7.13
C SER A 321 11.97 -16.31 -6.55
N SER A 322 12.59 -15.12 -6.48
CA SER A 322 13.90 -14.91 -5.85
C SER A 322 13.86 -14.91 -4.32
N GLY A 323 12.66 -14.96 -3.72
CA GLY A 323 12.40 -14.70 -2.32
C GLY A 323 12.29 -13.21 -1.96
N TRP A 324 12.64 -12.30 -2.87
CA TRP A 324 12.40 -10.86 -2.75
C TRP A 324 11.44 -10.40 -3.86
N PRO A 325 10.53 -9.46 -3.58
CA PRO A 325 9.63 -8.93 -4.60
C PRO A 325 10.42 -8.14 -5.64
N VAL A 326 10.13 -8.42 -6.91
CA VAL A 326 10.67 -7.71 -8.07
C VAL A 326 9.49 -7.28 -8.94
N VAL A 327 9.41 -5.99 -9.27
CA VAL A 327 8.42 -5.49 -10.21
C VAL A 327 8.76 -5.98 -11.61
N VAL A 328 7.78 -6.56 -12.31
CA VAL A 328 7.94 -7.16 -13.64
C VAL A 328 6.82 -6.74 -14.60
N ASP A 329 7.06 -6.93 -15.90
CA ASP A 329 6.10 -6.71 -16.99
C ASP A 329 4.89 -7.67 -16.94
#